data_AF-A0A4Q6E094-F1
#
_entry.id   AF-A0A4Q6E094-F1
#
_cell.length_a   1.000
_cell.length_b   1.000
_cell.length_c   1.000
_cell.angle_alpha   90.00
_cell.angle_beta   90.00
_cell.angle_gamma   90.00
#
_symmetry.space_group_name_H-M   'P 1'
#
loop_
_entity.id
_entity.type
_entity.pdbx_description
1 polymer ?
#
loop_
_entity_poly.entity_id
_entity_poly.type
_entity_poly.pdbx_seq_one_letter_code
_entity_poly.pdbx_strand_id
1 'polypeptide(L)'
;MTNTPELIKAKVAAETKLTAEVVRMLADFETSGERERFQIASLYAFCVDYLGYSKGSAWRRVAAVDLLRRDPSMGEKLDSGELNLSNAAKIESVMKEANKQGIEIPAVNLFEAAKGSTRTVELQIEKIAEAHGLKSIGHSASLKEKFTKLIALLSHKHPGLTEEGLLHLLADQALAKLDPAQKPARPGAGEAYQETRYVTPKLEAHIWQRDEGQCTHTNPLNHGRCQETHFLEVDHIVPFARGGLTTAKNLRLLCRRHNQMHADAEGLPRRRVAQPPRTTAVPLAFGT
;
A
#
# COMPACT_ATOMS: atom_id res chain seq x y z
N MET A 1 -21.11 38.80 7.75
CA MET A 1 -21.79 37.64 8.36
C MET A 1 -20.96 37.20 9.56
N THR A 2 -21.54 37.16 10.76
CA THR A 2 -20.87 36.68 11.98
C THR A 2 -20.91 35.15 11.99
N ASN A 3 -19.75 34.50 12.15
CA ASN A 3 -19.63 33.04 12.19
C ASN A 3 -20.04 32.52 13.58
N THR A 4 -21.33 32.28 13.79
CA THR A 4 -21.83 31.75 15.07
C THR A 4 -21.46 30.28 15.25
N PRO A 5 -21.36 29.77 16.49
CA PRO A 5 -21.11 28.35 16.75
C PRO A 5 -22.10 27.40 16.05
N GLU A 6 -23.36 27.80 15.93
CA GLU A 6 -24.42 27.01 15.27
C GLU A 6 -24.17 26.92 13.77
N LEU A 7 -23.76 28.02 13.14
CA LEU A 7 -23.41 28.04 11.72
C LEU A 7 -22.17 27.16 11.47
N ILE A 8 -21.16 27.21 12.33
CA ILE A 8 -19.97 26.35 12.24
C ILE A 8 -20.38 24.88 12.39
N LYS A 9 -21.23 24.55 13.38
CA LYS A 9 -21.74 23.18 13.59
C LYS A 9 -22.51 22.65 12.38
N ALA A 10 -23.33 23.49 11.75
CA ALA A 10 -24.04 23.13 10.52
C ALA A 10 -23.07 22.86 9.35
N LYS A 11 -21.97 23.62 9.24
CA LYS A 11 -20.94 23.37 8.22
C LYS A 11 -20.17 22.07 8.47
N VAL A 12 -19.85 21.75 9.72
CA VAL A 12 -19.22 20.45 10.09
C VAL A 12 -20.14 19.27 9.79
N ALA A 13 -21.46 19.42 10.03
CA ALA A 13 -22.43 18.39 9.66
C ALA A 13 -22.50 18.19 8.14
N ALA A 14 -22.47 19.28 7.36
CA ALA A 14 -22.41 19.21 5.91
C ALA A 14 -21.10 18.56 5.41
N GLU A 15 -19.96 18.86 6.03
CA GLU A 15 -18.67 18.22 5.74
C GLU A 15 -18.73 16.70 5.98
N THR A 16 -19.36 16.28 7.08
CA THR A 16 -19.54 14.86 7.41
C THR A 16 -20.39 14.15 6.36
N LYS A 17 -21.51 14.75 5.96
CA LYS A 17 -22.38 14.21 4.91
C LYS A 17 -21.66 14.09 3.57
N LEU A 18 -20.95 15.14 3.14
CA LEU A 18 -20.15 15.12 1.91
C LEU A 18 -19.05 14.05 1.97
N THR A 19 -18.44 13.84 3.15
CA THR A 19 -17.44 12.79 3.34
C THR A 19 -18.06 11.40 3.14
N ALA A 20 -19.26 11.15 3.68
CA ALA A 20 -19.97 9.89 3.49
C ALA A 20 -20.35 9.66 2.01
N GLU A 21 -20.82 10.71 1.32
CA GLU A 21 -21.10 10.68 -0.12
C GLU A 21 -19.85 10.34 -0.94
N VAL A 22 -18.70 10.97 -0.65
CA VAL A 22 -17.42 10.66 -1.31
C VAL A 22 -17.02 9.20 -1.11
N VAL A 23 -17.17 8.64 0.10
CA VAL A 23 -16.85 7.22 0.35
C VAL A 23 -17.74 6.29 -0.48
N ARG A 24 -19.04 6.57 -0.61
CA ARG A 24 -19.95 5.79 -1.46
C ARG A 24 -19.56 5.88 -2.93
N MET A 25 -19.29 7.08 -3.43
CA MET A 25 -18.82 7.28 -4.81
C MET A 25 -17.52 6.52 -5.08
N LEU A 26 -16.59 6.46 -4.13
CA LEU A 26 -15.36 5.68 -4.25
C LEU A 26 -15.63 4.16 -4.26
N ALA A 27 -16.61 3.69 -3.48
CA ALA A 27 -17.04 2.29 -3.50
C ALA A 27 -17.68 1.89 -4.84
N ASP A 28 -18.53 2.76 -5.39
CA ASP A 28 -19.13 2.59 -6.71
C ASP A 28 -18.08 2.67 -7.81
N PHE A 29 -17.12 3.59 -7.70
CA PHE A 29 -16.00 3.71 -8.63
C PHE A 29 -15.14 2.43 -8.68
N GLU A 30 -14.91 1.79 -7.52
CA GLU A 30 -14.14 0.54 -7.44
C GLU A 30 -14.89 -0.67 -8.06
N THR A 31 -16.21 -0.61 -8.16
CA THR A 31 -17.04 -1.72 -8.66
C THR A 31 -17.58 -1.52 -10.07
N SER A 32 -17.64 -0.28 -10.56
CA SER A 32 -18.19 0.08 -11.88
C SER A 32 -17.29 -0.29 -13.07
N GLY A 33 -16.04 -0.66 -12.84
CA GLY A 33 -15.04 -0.91 -13.90
C GLY A 33 -14.45 0.38 -14.51
N GLU A 34 -14.87 1.56 -14.03
CA GLU A 34 -14.32 2.84 -14.48
C GLU A 34 -12.84 2.99 -14.09
N ARG A 35 -12.40 2.41 -12.96
CA ARG A 35 -10.98 2.40 -12.56
C ARG A 35 -10.10 1.71 -13.62
N GLU A 36 -10.54 0.55 -14.12
CA GLU A 36 -9.90 -0.17 -15.23
C GLU A 36 -9.91 0.66 -16.51
N ARG A 37 -11.06 1.25 -16.87
CA ARG A 37 -11.25 2.06 -18.08
C ARG A 37 -10.28 3.24 -18.14
N PHE A 38 -10.09 3.93 -17.02
CA PHE A 38 -9.16 5.06 -16.89
C PHE A 38 -7.72 4.64 -16.59
N GLN A 39 -7.42 3.34 -16.62
CA GLN A 39 -6.06 2.82 -16.45
C GLN A 39 -5.43 3.16 -15.09
N ILE A 40 -6.24 3.17 -14.04
CA ILE A 40 -5.80 3.51 -12.69
C ILE A 40 -5.42 2.24 -11.92
N ALA A 41 -4.22 2.23 -11.33
CA ALA A 41 -3.62 1.05 -10.70
C ALA A 41 -4.39 0.54 -9.49
N SER A 42 -4.90 1.43 -8.63
CA SER A 42 -5.64 1.10 -7.42
C SER A 42 -6.49 2.28 -6.94
N LEU A 43 -7.49 2.03 -6.09
CA LEU A 43 -8.27 3.10 -5.45
C LEU A 43 -7.37 4.04 -4.63
N TYR A 44 -6.34 3.50 -3.99
CA TYR A 44 -5.36 4.30 -3.26
C TYR A 44 -4.61 5.27 -4.19
N ALA A 45 -4.10 4.78 -5.32
CA ALA A 45 -3.44 5.61 -6.33
C ALA A 45 -4.40 6.67 -6.89
N PHE A 46 -5.67 6.33 -7.12
CA PHE A 46 -6.70 7.31 -7.48
C PHE A 46 -6.82 8.44 -6.45
N CYS A 47 -6.93 8.08 -5.17
CA CYS A 47 -7.08 9.05 -4.09
C CYS A 47 -5.86 9.96 -3.93
N VAL A 48 -4.64 9.42 -4.02
CA VAL A 48 -3.42 10.23 -3.85
C VAL A 48 -3.13 11.04 -5.12
N ASP A 49 -3.06 10.36 -6.26
CA ASP A 49 -2.56 10.97 -7.48
C ASP A 49 -3.60 11.93 -8.06
N TYR A 50 -4.87 11.52 -8.17
CA TYR A 50 -5.90 12.30 -8.86
C TYR A 50 -6.68 13.24 -7.93
N LEU A 51 -7.15 12.73 -6.78
CA LEU A 51 -7.92 13.54 -5.83
C LEU A 51 -7.05 14.42 -4.93
N GLY A 52 -5.72 14.25 -4.97
CA GLY A 52 -4.77 15.07 -4.22
C GLY A 52 -4.78 14.82 -2.71
N TYR A 53 -5.30 13.69 -2.24
CA TYR A 53 -5.28 13.36 -0.81
C TYR A 53 -3.87 13.03 -0.34
N SER A 54 -3.54 13.45 0.89
CA SER A 54 -2.35 12.94 1.57
C SER A 54 -2.44 11.42 1.74
N LYS A 55 -1.29 10.73 1.78
CA LYS A 55 -1.21 9.27 1.92
C LYS A 55 -2.10 8.73 3.05
N GLY A 56 -2.07 9.36 4.22
CA GLY A 56 -2.93 8.99 5.35
C GLY A 56 -4.43 9.23 5.12
N SER A 57 -4.78 10.33 4.43
CA SER A 57 -6.16 10.66 4.08
C SER A 57 -6.74 9.72 3.01
N ALA A 58 -5.91 9.33 2.03
CA ALA A 58 -6.24 8.34 1.02
C ALA A 58 -6.42 6.95 1.64
N TRP A 59 -5.50 6.53 2.51
CA TRP A 59 -5.59 5.24 3.20
C TRP A 59 -6.90 5.12 4.00
N ARG A 60 -7.29 6.14 4.77
CA ARG A 60 -8.55 6.12 5.53
C ARG A 60 -9.78 5.97 4.65
N ARG A 61 -9.80 6.57 3.45
CA ARG A 61 -10.90 6.44 2.50
C ARG A 61 -10.97 5.04 1.90
N VAL A 62 -9.83 4.49 1.49
CA VAL A 62 -9.76 3.11 0.99
C VAL A 62 -10.23 2.13 2.06
N ALA A 63 -9.75 2.27 3.30
CA ALA A 63 -10.19 1.43 4.42
C ALA A 63 -11.69 1.60 4.72
N ALA A 64 -12.22 2.83 4.63
CA ALA A 64 -13.65 3.09 4.77
C ALA A 64 -14.47 2.42 3.65
N VAL A 65 -13.99 2.43 2.41
CA VAL A 65 -14.62 1.71 1.28
C VAL A 65 -14.59 0.20 1.51
N ASP A 66 -13.45 -0.35 1.94
CA ASP A 66 -13.30 -1.78 2.24
C ASP A 66 -14.25 -2.22 3.37
N LEU A 67 -14.40 -1.37 4.40
CA LEU A 67 -15.34 -1.61 5.50
C LEU A 67 -16.79 -1.52 5.03
N LEU A 68 -17.15 -0.49 4.25
CA LEU A 68 -18.51 -0.31 3.72
C LEU A 68 -18.94 -1.48 2.83
N ARG A 69 -18.01 -2.03 2.04
CA ARG A 69 -18.26 -3.22 1.20
C ARG A 69 -18.43 -4.50 2.02
N ARG A 70 -17.81 -4.57 3.21
CA ARG A 70 -17.91 -5.70 4.14
C ARG A 70 -19.18 -5.62 4.97
N ASP A 71 -19.55 -4.42 5.43
CA ASP A 71 -20.73 -4.14 6.24
C ASP A 71 -21.42 -2.84 5.78
N PRO A 72 -22.53 -2.94 5.00
CA PRO A 72 -23.26 -1.78 4.51
C PRO A 72 -23.85 -0.88 5.60
N SER A 73 -24.09 -1.38 6.82
CA SER A 73 -24.64 -0.58 7.93
C SER A 73 -23.72 0.57 8.35
N MET A 74 -22.44 0.48 7.99
CA MET A 74 -21.45 1.53 8.18
C MET A 74 -21.85 2.85 7.49
N GLY A 75 -22.55 2.80 6.35
CA GLY A 75 -22.96 3.99 5.61
C GLY A 75 -23.88 4.91 6.42
N GLU A 76 -24.88 4.35 7.11
CA GLU A 76 -25.79 5.12 7.96
C GLU A 76 -25.05 5.80 9.12
N LYS A 77 -24.03 5.12 9.67
CA LYS A 77 -23.20 5.64 10.76
C LYS A 77 -22.26 6.75 10.31
N LEU A 78 -21.81 6.73 9.06
CA LEU A 78 -21.07 7.85 8.47
C LEU A 78 -21.99 9.06 8.26
N ASP A 79 -23.23 8.86 7.79
CA ASP A 79 -24.17 9.95 7.54
C ASP A 79 -24.57 10.67 8.83
N SER A 80 -24.79 9.93 9.91
CA SER A 80 -25.15 10.49 11.21
C SER A 80 -23.97 11.16 11.92
N GLY A 81 -22.74 10.94 11.46
CA GLY A 81 -21.51 11.36 12.12
C GLY A 81 -21.16 10.55 13.38
N GLU A 82 -21.86 9.44 13.64
CA GLU A 82 -21.51 8.49 14.70
C GLU A 82 -20.14 7.84 14.45
N LEU A 83 -19.77 7.66 13.18
CA LEU A 83 -18.51 7.09 12.75
C LEU A 83 -17.75 8.07 11.87
N ASN A 84 -16.48 8.32 12.20
CA ASN A 84 -15.56 9.09 11.36
C ASN A 84 -14.59 8.17 10.59
N LEU A 85 -13.91 8.72 9.58
CA LEU A 85 -12.98 7.97 8.72
C LEU A 85 -11.81 7.31 9.47
N SER A 86 -11.32 7.94 10.55
CA SER A 86 -10.21 7.38 11.34
C SER A 86 -10.66 6.14 12.10
N ASN A 87 -11.83 6.20 12.74
CA ASN A 87 -12.41 5.07 13.46
C ASN A 87 -12.78 3.93 12.49
N ALA A 88 -13.38 4.26 11.35
CA ALA A 88 -13.66 3.28 10.29
C ALA A 88 -12.40 2.53 9.84
N ALA A 89 -11.30 3.25 9.62
CA ALA A 89 -10.05 2.63 9.20
C ALA A 89 -9.43 1.72 10.29
N LYS A 90 -9.56 2.08 11.56
CA LYS A 90 -9.14 1.23 12.69
C LYS A 90 -10.00 -0.04 12.77
N ILE A 91 -11.32 0.07 12.63
CA ILE A 91 -12.24 -1.08 12.60
C ILE A 91 -11.88 -2.02 11.45
N GLU A 92 -11.65 -1.49 10.25
CA GLU A 92 -11.24 -2.29 9.08
C GLU A 92 -9.97 -3.10 9.39
N SER A 93 -8.95 -2.43 9.94
CA SER A 93 -7.67 -3.06 10.29
C SER A 93 -7.84 -4.20 11.30
N VAL A 94 -8.63 -3.99 12.35
CA VAL A 94 -8.94 -5.00 13.37
C VAL A 94 -9.68 -6.19 12.76
N MET A 95 -10.73 -5.94 11.96
CA MET A 95 -11.47 -7.01 11.30
C MET A 95 -10.60 -7.79 10.31
N LYS A 96 -9.73 -7.09 9.56
CA LYS A 96 -8.79 -7.71 8.64
C LYS A 96 -7.82 -8.63 9.36
N GLU A 97 -7.33 -8.22 10.52
CA GLU A 97 -6.43 -9.05 11.34
C GLU A 97 -7.16 -10.22 11.99
N ALA A 98 -8.38 -10.01 12.51
CA ALA A 98 -9.21 -11.07 13.05
C ALA A 98 -9.49 -12.15 12.01
N ASN A 99 -9.84 -11.75 10.78
CA ASN A 99 -10.03 -12.68 9.67
C ASN A 99 -8.77 -13.50 9.34
N LYS A 100 -7.56 -12.92 9.43
CA LYS A 100 -6.31 -13.70 9.24
C LYS A 100 -6.10 -14.74 10.33
N GLN A 101 -6.52 -14.44 11.55
CA GLN A 101 -6.40 -15.33 12.70
C GLN A 101 -7.60 -16.29 12.84
N GLY A 102 -8.56 -16.24 11.91
CA GLY A 102 -9.78 -17.05 11.96
C GLY A 102 -10.72 -16.68 13.10
N ILE A 103 -10.61 -15.45 13.62
CA ILE A 103 -11.44 -14.90 14.70
C ILE A 103 -12.56 -14.08 14.06
N GLU A 104 -13.80 -14.36 14.46
CA GLU A 104 -14.95 -13.57 14.06
C GLU A 104 -15.26 -12.51 15.13
N ILE A 105 -15.27 -11.25 14.71
CA ILE A 105 -15.63 -10.12 15.57
C ILE A 105 -16.86 -9.45 14.94
N PRO A 106 -18.03 -9.46 15.62
CA PRO A 106 -19.21 -8.79 15.13
C PRO A 106 -18.95 -7.29 14.94
N ALA A 107 -19.21 -6.78 13.73
CA ALA A 107 -18.99 -5.37 13.40
C ALA A 107 -19.79 -4.41 14.32
N VAL A 108 -20.97 -4.84 14.75
CA VAL A 108 -21.81 -4.11 15.73
C VAL A 108 -21.03 -3.79 17.02
N ASN A 109 -20.26 -4.73 17.55
CA ASN A 109 -19.47 -4.52 18.76
C ASN A 109 -18.40 -3.44 18.54
N LEU A 110 -17.75 -3.47 17.37
CA LEU A 110 -16.73 -2.50 16.99
C LEU A 110 -17.33 -1.10 16.72
N PHE A 111 -18.52 -1.02 16.13
CA PHE A 111 -19.24 0.24 15.93
C PHE A 111 -19.70 0.86 17.24
N GLU A 112 -20.16 0.07 18.20
CA GLU A 112 -20.53 0.57 19.53
C GLU A 112 -19.31 1.10 20.29
N ALA A 113 -18.15 0.42 20.21
CA ALA A 113 -16.89 0.94 20.74
C ALA A 113 -16.38 2.20 20.04
N ALA A 114 -16.87 2.49 18.83
CA ALA A 114 -16.48 3.67 18.07
C ALA A 114 -17.20 4.97 18.46
N LYS A 115 -18.13 4.91 19.42
CA LYS A 115 -18.83 6.07 19.97
C LYS A 115 -17.94 6.80 20.99
N GLY A 116 -17.48 8.01 20.67
CA GLY A 116 -16.76 8.88 21.61
C GLY A 116 -15.51 9.54 21.04
N SER A 117 -14.59 9.95 21.92
CA SER A 117 -13.33 10.59 21.51
C SER A 117 -12.37 9.58 20.86
N THR A 118 -11.58 10.01 19.87
CA THR A 118 -10.68 9.11 19.11
C THR A 118 -9.77 8.26 19.99
N ARG A 119 -9.18 8.84 21.04
CA ARG A 119 -8.26 8.12 21.95
C ARG A 119 -8.96 7.07 22.81
N THR A 120 -10.19 7.34 23.25
CA THR A 120 -10.98 6.35 24.00
C THR A 120 -11.46 5.23 23.10
N VAL A 121 -11.82 5.57 21.86
CA VAL A 121 -12.30 4.62 20.85
C VAL A 121 -11.24 3.59 20.48
N GLU A 122 -9.99 4.00 20.24
CA GLU A 122 -8.91 3.05 19.90
C GLU A 122 -8.73 1.99 20.98
N LEU A 123 -8.67 2.40 22.25
CA LEU A 123 -8.56 1.49 23.39
C LEU A 123 -9.80 0.60 23.55
N GLN A 124 -10.99 1.11 23.29
CA GLN A 124 -12.23 0.34 23.37
C GLN A 124 -12.29 -0.73 22.27
N ILE A 125 -11.94 -0.36 21.04
CA ILE A 125 -11.85 -1.29 19.91
C ILE A 125 -10.82 -2.39 20.19
N GLU A 126 -9.65 -2.04 20.73
CA GLU A 126 -8.62 -3.00 21.09
C GLU A 126 -9.08 -3.95 22.20
N LYS A 127 -9.74 -3.44 23.25
CA LYS A 127 -10.31 -4.28 24.31
C LYS A 127 -11.35 -5.26 23.79
N ILE A 128 -12.22 -4.84 22.88
CA ILE A 128 -13.19 -5.75 22.25
C ILE A 128 -12.44 -6.79 21.43
N ALA A 129 -11.45 -6.39 20.65
CA ALA A 129 -10.68 -7.33 19.85
C ALA A 129 -9.97 -8.38 20.72
N GLU A 130 -9.33 -7.95 21.82
CA GLU A 130 -8.69 -8.85 22.80
C GLU A 130 -9.70 -9.78 23.48
N ALA A 131 -10.89 -9.27 23.83
CA ALA A 131 -11.97 -10.08 24.40
C ALA A 131 -12.46 -11.18 23.44
N HIS A 132 -12.39 -10.93 22.14
CA HIS A 132 -12.65 -11.92 21.09
C HIS A 132 -11.42 -12.80 20.77
N GLY A 133 -10.31 -12.66 21.51
CA GLY A 133 -9.11 -13.47 21.36
C GLY A 133 -8.07 -12.94 20.37
N LEU A 134 -8.26 -11.71 19.86
CA LEU A 134 -7.29 -11.10 18.96
C LEU A 134 -6.04 -10.70 19.74
N LYS A 135 -4.90 -11.33 19.43
CA LYS A 135 -3.63 -10.97 20.04
C LYS A 135 -3.12 -9.68 19.41
N SER A 136 -2.83 -8.66 20.23
CA SER A 136 -2.20 -7.44 19.75
C SER A 136 -0.86 -7.78 19.09
N ILE A 137 -0.60 -7.17 17.92
CA ILE A 137 0.65 -7.32 17.17
C ILE A 137 1.72 -6.47 17.88
N GLY A 138 2.13 -6.87 19.09
CA GLY A 138 3.42 -6.48 19.63
C GLY A 138 4.52 -7.24 18.89
N HIS A 139 5.74 -6.69 18.87
CA HIS A 139 6.92 -7.46 18.49
C HIS A 139 6.91 -8.77 19.31
N SER A 140 7.03 -9.91 18.65
CA SER A 140 7.08 -11.20 19.34
C SER A 140 8.16 -11.16 20.43
N ALA A 141 8.00 -11.92 21.50
CA ALA A 141 8.99 -11.96 22.58
C ALA A 141 10.41 -12.21 22.03
N SER A 142 10.54 -13.11 21.06
CA SER A 142 11.79 -13.37 20.34
C SER A 142 12.35 -12.15 19.58
N LEU A 143 11.49 -11.32 18.97
CA LEU A 143 11.93 -10.12 18.26
C LEU A 143 12.40 -9.02 19.24
N LYS A 144 11.73 -8.86 20.38
CA LYS A 144 12.17 -7.93 21.44
C LYS A 144 13.54 -8.31 22.00
N GLU A 145 13.78 -9.59 22.27
CA GLU A 145 15.09 -10.08 22.71
C GLU A 145 16.21 -9.75 21.71
N LYS A 146 15.93 -9.90 20.41
CA LYS A 146 16.88 -9.53 19.34
C LYS A 146 17.16 -8.03 19.34
N PHE A 147 16.15 -7.18 19.52
CA PHE A 147 16.32 -5.73 19.56
C PHE A 147 17.16 -5.31 20.78
N THR A 148 16.85 -5.83 21.96
CA THR A 148 17.64 -5.58 23.18
C THR A 148 19.11 -5.97 22.99
N LYS A 149 19.35 -7.15 22.42
CA LYS A 149 20.72 -7.62 22.13
C LYS A 149 21.45 -6.72 21.14
N LEU A 150 20.77 -6.27 20.08
CA LEU A 150 21.36 -5.37 19.08
C LEU A 150 21.69 -3.99 19.67
N ILE A 151 20.79 -3.40 20.46
CA ILE A 151 21.05 -2.13 21.16
C ILE A 151 22.25 -2.27 22.08
N ALA A 152 22.34 -3.36 22.86
CA ALA A 152 23.47 -3.61 23.74
C ALA A 152 24.80 -3.70 22.97
N LEU A 153 24.83 -4.44 21.85
CA LEU A 153 26.02 -4.58 21.00
C LEU A 153 26.43 -3.27 20.32
N LEU A 154 25.47 -2.40 20.01
CA LEU A 154 25.72 -1.12 19.33
C LEU A 154 25.97 0.05 20.30
N SER A 155 25.76 -0.15 21.60
CA SER A 155 25.83 0.90 22.63
C SER A 155 27.15 1.69 22.64
N HIS A 156 28.28 1.06 22.36
CA HIS A 156 29.58 1.74 22.26
C HIS A 156 29.67 2.71 21.07
N LYS A 157 29.04 2.36 19.96
CA LYS A 157 29.06 3.16 18.73
C LYS A 157 27.92 4.18 18.70
N HIS A 158 26.81 3.86 19.36
CA HIS A 158 25.59 4.65 19.43
C HIS A 158 25.06 4.70 20.88
N PRO A 159 25.65 5.55 21.74
CA PRO A 159 25.16 5.72 23.11
C PRO A 159 23.71 6.22 23.12
N GLY A 160 22.85 5.59 23.92
CA GLY A 160 21.43 5.96 24.01
C GLY A 160 20.57 5.55 22.81
N LEU A 161 21.01 4.58 22.00
CA LEU A 161 20.26 4.08 20.85
C LEU A 161 18.87 3.55 21.27
N THR A 162 17.82 4.16 20.73
CA THR A 162 16.43 3.72 20.89
C THR A 162 16.10 2.58 19.91
N GLU A 163 15.00 1.86 20.15
CA GLU A 163 14.51 0.86 19.19
C GLU A 163 14.21 1.46 17.81
N GLU A 164 13.65 2.68 17.78
CA GLU A 164 13.43 3.44 16.55
C GLU A 164 14.76 3.76 15.83
N GLY A 165 15.77 4.22 16.56
CA GLY A 165 17.10 4.47 15.99
C GLY A 165 17.77 3.19 15.47
N LEU A 166 17.58 2.06 16.16
CA LEU A 166 18.03 0.76 15.67
C LEU A 166 17.34 0.37 14.36
N LEU A 167 16.01 0.56 14.29
CA LEU A 167 15.23 0.26 13.09
C LEU A 167 15.70 1.09 11.88
N HIS A 168 15.97 2.38 12.07
CA HIS A 168 16.54 3.23 11.02
C HIS A 168 17.89 2.70 10.52
N LEU A 169 18.81 2.38 11.44
CA LEU A 169 20.13 1.87 11.09
C LEU A 169 20.05 0.55 10.30
N LEU A 170 19.16 -0.37 10.72
CA LEU A 170 18.92 -1.63 10.01
C LEU A 170 18.28 -1.41 8.64
N ALA A 171 17.33 -0.46 8.53
CA ALA A 171 16.67 -0.11 7.28
C ALA A 171 17.68 0.44 6.26
N ASP A 172 18.55 1.37 6.67
CA ASP A 172 19.58 1.94 5.80
C ASP A 172 20.55 0.86 5.29
N GLN A 173 20.99 -0.04 6.17
CA GLN A 173 21.83 -1.16 5.79
C GLN A 173 21.14 -2.13 4.82
N ALA A 174 19.84 -2.37 5.02
CA ALA A 174 19.06 -3.23 4.14
C ALA A 174 18.86 -2.56 2.77
N LEU A 175 18.51 -1.28 2.73
CA LEU A 175 18.34 -0.52 1.49
C LEU A 175 19.63 -0.49 0.67
N ALA A 176 20.78 -0.23 1.30
CA ALA A 176 22.07 -0.25 0.62
C ALA A 176 22.41 -1.61 -0.05
N LYS A 177 21.85 -2.72 0.47
CA LYS A 177 22.04 -4.07 -0.08
C LYS A 177 20.98 -4.46 -1.12
N LEU A 178 19.73 -4.09 -0.86
CA LEU A 178 18.56 -4.61 -1.57
C LEU A 178 18.09 -3.68 -2.69
N ASP A 179 18.21 -2.36 -2.53
CA ASP A 179 17.69 -1.37 -3.47
C ASP A 179 18.50 -1.41 -4.78
N PRO A 180 17.91 -1.86 -5.90
CA PRO A 180 18.59 -1.91 -7.18
C PRO A 180 18.94 -0.51 -7.71
N ALA A 181 18.19 0.54 -7.34
CA ALA A 181 18.42 1.91 -7.79
C ALA A 181 19.67 2.53 -7.13
N GLN A 182 20.08 2.04 -5.96
CA GLN A 182 21.29 2.50 -5.25
C GLN A 182 22.57 1.79 -5.73
N LYS A 183 22.49 0.76 -6.57
CA LYS A 183 23.67 0.06 -7.09
C LYS A 183 24.40 0.97 -8.09
N PRO A 184 25.73 1.17 -7.94
CA PRO A 184 26.47 2.03 -8.85
C PRO A 184 26.41 1.49 -10.28
N ALA A 185 25.94 2.31 -11.23
CA ALA A 185 26.03 1.99 -12.64
C ALA A 185 27.51 1.79 -13.01
N ARG A 186 27.85 0.59 -13.49
CA ARG A 186 29.21 0.31 -13.96
C ARG A 186 29.49 1.12 -15.24
N PRO A 187 30.63 1.83 -15.35
CA PRO A 187 30.95 2.61 -16.55
C PRO A 187 30.88 1.76 -17.83
N GLY A 188 30.48 2.39 -18.94
CA GLY A 188 30.42 1.76 -20.26
C GLY A 188 29.12 1.01 -20.58
N ALA A 189 27.95 1.52 -20.19
CA ALA A 189 26.67 1.02 -20.70
C ALA A 189 26.51 1.44 -22.18
N GLY A 190 27.35 0.85 -23.04
CA GLY A 190 27.22 0.97 -24.49
C GLY A 190 25.96 0.25 -24.96
N GLU A 191 25.35 0.82 -26.00
CA GLU A 191 24.16 0.33 -26.68
C GLU A 191 24.25 -1.17 -26.97
N ALA A 192 23.57 -2.00 -26.20
CA ALA A 192 23.42 -3.41 -26.50
C ALA A 192 22.26 -3.58 -27.49
N TYR A 193 22.58 -3.60 -28.78
CA TYR A 193 21.63 -3.90 -29.86
C TYR A 193 21.62 -5.41 -30.07
N GLN A 194 20.58 -6.08 -29.58
CA GLN A 194 20.35 -7.50 -29.84
C GLN A 194 18.85 -7.69 -30.11
N GLU A 195 18.53 -8.46 -31.15
CA GLU A 195 17.19 -9.00 -31.45
C GLU A 195 16.75 -10.04 -30.40
N THR A 196 17.22 -9.93 -29.15
CA THR A 196 16.92 -10.87 -28.07
C THR A 196 16.06 -10.19 -27.01
N ARG A 197 15.16 -10.96 -26.39
CA ARG A 197 14.33 -10.48 -25.27
C ARG A 197 15.12 -10.36 -23.95
N TYR A 198 16.36 -10.84 -23.91
CA TYR A 198 17.14 -10.93 -22.67
C TYR A 198 17.62 -9.55 -22.21
N VAL A 199 17.13 -9.10 -21.05
CA VAL A 199 17.61 -7.88 -20.40
C VAL A 199 18.82 -8.25 -19.54
N THR A 200 19.99 -7.72 -19.90
CA THR A 200 21.20 -7.97 -19.11
C THR A 200 21.10 -7.31 -17.72
N PRO A 201 21.73 -7.87 -16.67
CA PRO A 201 21.72 -7.26 -15.34
C PRO A 201 22.25 -5.81 -15.31
N LYS A 202 23.16 -5.47 -16.24
CA LYS A 202 23.69 -4.11 -16.39
C LYS A 202 22.63 -3.15 -16.93
N LEU A 203 21.92 -3.58 -17.97
CA LEU A 203 20.84 -2.80 -18.56
C LEU A 203 19.68 -2.66 -17.57
N GLU A 204 19.31 -3.73 -16.89
CA GLU A 204 18.30 -3.71 -15.83
C GLU A 204 18.68 -2.70 -14.73
N ALA A 205 19.88 -2.77 -14.17
CA ALA A 205 20.33 -1.81 -13.15
C ALA A 205 20.27 -0.35 -13.63
N HIS A 206 20.62 -0.09 -14.90
CA HIS A 206 20.50 1.23 -15.50
C HIS A 206 19.04 1.70 -15.57
N ILE A 207 18.10 0.83 -15.97
CA ILE A 207 16.66 1.15 -16.00
C ILE A 207 16.13 1.42 -14.60
N TRP A 208 16.51 0.60 -13.61
CA TRP A 208 16.12 0.81 -12.22
C TRP A 208 16.61 2.13 -11.64
N GLN A 209 17.86 2.52 -11.93
CA GLN A 209 18.41 3.79 -11.51
C GLN A 209 17.72 4.97 -12.22
N ARG A 210 17.57 4.89 -13.55
CA ARG A 210 16.94 5.94 -14.37
C ARG A 210 15.49 6.20 -13.97
N ASP A 211 14.74 5.13 -13.69
CA ASP A 211 13.33 5.20 -13.35
C ASP A 211 13.09 5.39 -11.83
N GLU A 212 14.17 5.55 -11.05
CA GLU A 212 14.16 5.81 -9.61
C GLU A 212 13.39 4.74 -8.80
N GLY A 213 13.42 3.49 -9.25
CA GLY A 213 12.67 2.41 -8.61
C GLY A 213 11.16 2.67 -8.53
N GLN A 214 10.60 3.42 -9.48
CA GLN A 214 9.19 3.79 -9.53
C GLN A 214 8.57 3.49 -10.90
N CYS A 215 7.31 3.08 -10.93
CA CYS A 215 6.55 2.92 -12.17
C CYS A 215 6.59 4.20 -13.04
N THR A 216 6.84 4.07 -14.35
CA THR A 216 6.90 5.20 -15.28
C THR A 216 5.57 5.47 -15.99
N HIS A 217 4.52 4.67 -15.74
CA HIS A 217 3.21 4.92 -16.32
C HIS A 217 2.67 6.27 -15.82
N THR A 218 2.20 7.09 -16.74
CA THR A 218 1.57 8.38 -16.45
C THR A 218 0.07 8.23 -16.42
N ASN A 219 -0.55 8.71 -15.35
CA ASN A 219 -2.00 8.68 -15.24
C ASN A 219 -2.60 9.71 -16.23
N PRO A 220 -3.56 9.31 -17.09
CA PRO A 220 -4.11 10.18 -18.12
C PRO A 220 -4.90 11.38 -17.56
N LEU A 221 -5.33 11.35 -16.30
CA LEU A 221 -6.18 12.36 -15.70
C LEU A 221 -5.41 13.52 -15.03
N ASN A 222 -4.22 13.24 -14.50
CA ASN A 222 -3.40 14.25 -13.79
C ASN A 222 -1.98 14.36 -14.35
N HIS A 223 -1.63 13.53 -15.34
CA HIS A 223 -0.31 13.43 -15.96
C HIS A 223 0.86 13.10 -15.01
N GLY A 224 0.58 12.75 -13.76
CA GLY A 224 1.56 12.31 -12.78
C GLY A 224 2.00 10.86 -12.98
N ARG A 225 3.22 10.52 -12.57
CA ARG A 225 3.71 9.13 -12.54
C ARG A 225 2.99 8.34 -11.47
N CYS A 226 2.70 7.07 -11.78
CA CYS A 226 2.23 6.12 -10.78
C CYS A 226 3.22 6.00 -9.61
N GLN A 227 2.73 6.12 -8.38
CA GLN A 227 3.57 6.08 -7.17
C GLN A 227 4.00 4.68 -6.73
N GLU A 228 3.69 3.63 -7.49
CA GLU A 228 4.05 2.26 -7.12
C GLU A 228 5.56 2.03 -7.24
N THR A 229 6.14 1.44 -6.19
CA THR A 229 7.57 1.10 -6.08
C THR A 229 7.79 -0.40 -5.83
N HIS A 230 6.72 -1.18 -5.71
CA HIS A 230 6.76 -2.62 -5.42
C HIS A 230 6.42 -3.45 -6.66
N PHE A 231 6.99 -4.67 -6.71
CA PHE A 231 6.75 -5.66 -7.78
C PHE A 231 6.87 -5.04 -9.19
N LEU A 232 7.87 -4.19 -9.37
CA LEU A 232 8.17 -3.57 -10.65
C LEU A 232 8.76 -4.60 -11.61
N GLU A 233 8.37 -4.48 -12.87
CA GLU A 233 8.79 -5.30 -13.98
C GLU A 233 9.43 -4.40 -15.04
N VAL A 234 10.53 -4.86 -15.63
CA VAL A 234 11.11 -4.22 -16.81
C VAL A 234 10.23 -4.55 -18.01
N ASP A 235 9.59 -3.53 -18.55
CA ASP A 235 8.69 -3.59 -19.70
C ASP A 235 9.34 -2.98 -20.95
N HIS A 236 8.97 -3.49 -22.12
CA HIS A 236 9.35 -2.92 -23.40
C HIS A 236 8.26 -1.95 -23.89
N ILE A 237 8.60 -0.66 -24.08
CA ILE A 237 7.66 0.39 -24.54
C ILE A 237 6.97 -0.04 -25.84
N VAL A 238 7.77 -0.42 -26.84
CA VAL A 238 7.31 -1.21 -27.98
C VAL A 238 7.57 -2.66 -27.62
N PRO A 239 6.54 -3.51 -27.48
CA PRO A 239 6.74 -4.89 -27.06
C PRO A 239 7.72 -5.64 -27.95
N PHE A 240 8.54 -6.51 -27.37
CA PHE A 240 9.45 -7.36 -28.14
C PHE A 240 8.73 -8.20 -29.20
N ALA A 241 7.51 -8.69 -28.90
CA ALA A 241 6.69 -9.44 -29.86
C ALA A 241 6.23 -8.61 -31.08
N ARG A 242 6.36 -7.28 -31.02
CA ARG A 242 6.07 -6.33 -32.10
C ARG A 242 7.36 -5.80 -32.76
N GLY A 243 8.50 -6.45 -32.53
CA GLY A 243 9.80 -6.02 -33.06
C GLY A 243 10.52 -4.97 -32.21
N GLY A 244 10.03 -4.71 -30.98
CA GLY A 244 10.69 -3.80 -30.05
C GLY A 244 12.06 -4.31 -29.61
N LEU A 245 13.08 -3.47 -29.73
CA LEU A 245 14.47 -3.80 -29.38
C LEU A 245 14.70 -3.73 -27.87
N THR A 246 15.59 -4.56 -27.33
CA THR A 246 15.96 -4.53 -25.91
C THR A 246 17.05 -3.48 -25.67
N THR A 247 16.65 -2.21 -25.70
CA THR A 247 17.55 -1.05 -25.53
C THR A 247 17.09 -0.18 -24.36
N ALA A 248 17.99 0.61 -23.78
CA ALA A 248 17.64 1.51 -22.68
C ALA A 248 16.46 2.44 -23.05
N LYS A 249 16.41 2.92 -24.30
CA LYS A 249 15.35 3.80 -24.81
C LYS A 249 13.98 3.10 -24.92
N ASN A 250 13.97 1.79 -25.16
CA ASN A 250 12.74 1.02 -25.33
C ASN A 250 12.36 0.23 -24.06
N LEU A 251 13.12 0.33 -22.97
CA LEU A 251 12.80 -0.30 -21.69
C LEU A 251 12.33 0.72 -20.66
N ARG A 252 11.45 0.31 -19.76
CA ARG A 252 10.94 1.11 -18.63
C ARG A 252 10.54 0.23 -17.45
N LEU A 253 10.42 0.79 -16.25
CA LEU A 253 9.79 0.13 -15.12
C LEU A 253 8.28 0.36 -15.11
N LEU A 254 7.52 -0.73 -15.07
CA LEU A 254 6.08 -0.71 -14.80
C LEU A 254 5.76 -1.57 -13.58
N CYS A 255 4.78 -1.17 -12.78
CA CYS A 255 4.21 -2.09 -11.81
C CYS A 255 3.47 -3.23 -12.54
N ARG A 256 3.32 -4.38 -11.90
CA ARG A 256 2.62 -5.54 -12.48
C ARG A 256 1.27 -5.19 -13.11
N ARG A 257 0.50 -4.29 -12.49
CA ARG A 257 -0.81 -3.87 -12.99
C ARG A 257 -0.68 -3.10 -14.30
N HIS A 258 0.17 -2.08 -14.35
CA HIS A 258 0.38 -1.29 -15.57
C HIS A 258 1.08 -2.08 -16.67
N ASN A 259 1.98 -3.00 -16.33
CA ASN A 259 2.58 -3.92 -17.30
C ASN A 259 1.51 -4.83 -17.93
N GLN A 260 0.60 -5.39 -17.12
CA GLN A 260 -0.50 -6.20 -17.64
C GLN A 260 -1.46 -5.39 -18.52
N MET A 261 -1.74 -4.13 -18.16
CA MET A 261 -2.59 -3.26 -18.96
C MET A 261 -1.96 -2.88 -20.30
N HIS A 262 -0.64 -2.63 -20.32
CA HIS A 262 0.10 -2.41 -21.56
C HIS A 262 0.07 -3.66 -22.44
N ALA A 263 0.28 -4.85 -21.87
CA ALA A 263 0.16 -6.11 -22.61
C ALA A 263 -1.25 -6.34 -23.17
N ASP A 264 -2.30 -6.08 -22.37
CA ASP A 264 -3.69 -6.22 -22.80
C ASP A 264 -4.02 -5.24 -23.95
N ALA A 265 -3.54 -3.98 -23.88
CA ALA A 265 -3.72 -2.99 -24.94
C ALA A 265 -3.02 -3.36 -26.26
N GLU A 266 -1.89 -4.05 -26.17
CA GLU A 266 -1.10 -4.56 -27.31
C GLU A 266 -1.63 -5.89 -27.87
N GLY A 267 -2.70 -6.45 -27.27
CA GLY A 267 -3.26 -7.75 -27.63
C GLY A 267 -2.33 -8.92 -27.34
N LEU A 268 -1.42 -8.78 -26.38
CA LEU A 268 -0.45 -9.80 -26.00
C LEU A 268 -1.07 -10.76 -24.98
N PRO A 269 -0.71 -12.06 -25.04
CA PRO A 269 -1.21 -13.03 -24.08
C PRO A 269 -0.74 -12.65 -22.67
N ARG A 270 -1.67 -12.72 -21.71
CA ARG A 270 -1.34 -12.48 -20.30
C ARG A 270 -0.18 -13.39 -19.89
N ARG A 271 0.84 -12.78 -19.28
CA ARG A 271 1.96 -13.54 -18.75
C ARG A 271 1.39 -14.51 -17.72
N ARG A 272 1.44 -15.82 -18.01
CA ARG A 272 1.02 -16.83 -17.04
C ARG A 272 1.88 -16.63 -15.79
N VAL A 273 1.24 -16.25 -14.70
CA VAL A 273 1.87 -16.23 -13.39
C VAL A 273 2.34 -17.67 -13.18
N ALA A 274 3.65 -17.90 -13.10
CA ALA A 274 4.11 -19.12 -12.50
C ALA A 274 3.47 -19.11 -11.10
N GLN A 275 2.53 -20.04 -10.85
CA GLN A 275 2.03 -20.20 -9.49
C GLN A 275 3.27 -20.33 -8.62
N PRO A 276 3.41 -19.54 -7.54
CA PRO A 276 4.48 -19.81 -6.60
C PRO A 276 4.42 -21.31 -6.30
N PRO A 277 5.55 -22.04 -6.30
CA PRO A 277 5.51 -23.45 -5.93
C PRO A 277 4.68 -23.53 -4.66
N ARG A 278 3.65 -24.39 -4.65
CA ARG A 278 2.88 -24.66 -3.43
C ARG A 278 3.93 -24.87 -2.37
N THR A 279 4.01 -23.96 -1.41
CA THR A 279 4.97 -24.04 -0.33
C THR A 279 4.64 -25.34 0.38
N THR A 280 5.37 -26.42 0.05
CA THR A 280 5.57 -27.50 0.99
C THR A 280 6.18 -26.79 2.18
N ALA A 281 5.43 -26.71 3.28
CA ALA A 281 5.87 -26.11 4.51
C ALA A 281 7.30 -26.59 4.77
N VAL A 282 8.28 -25.69 4.62
CA VAL A 282 9.61 -25.95 5.14
C VAL A 282 9.41 -25.94 6.65
N PRO A 283 9.59 -27.07 7.36
CA PRO A 283 9.48 -27.06 8.79
C PRO A 283 10.55 -26.09 9.29
N LEU A 284 10.13 -25.03 9.98
CA LEU A 284 11.04 -24.23 10.78
C LEU A 284 11.56 -25.16 11.87
N ALA A 285 12.73 -25.74 11.65
CA ALA A 285 13.46 -26.47 12.65
C ALA A 285 13.88 -25.47 13.73
N PHE A 286 13.06 -25.33 14.76
CA PHE A 286 13.48 -24.77 16.03
C PHE A 286 14.36 -25.84 16.70
N GLY A 287 15.67 -25.60 16.67
CA GLY A 287 16.63 -26.41 17.41
C GLY A 287 16.31 -26.35 18.90
N THR A 288 16.29 -27.54 19.50
CA THR A 288 16.12 -27.84 20.93
C THR A 288 17.23 -27.23 21.78
#